data_AF-Q8GXI7-F1
#
_entry.id   AF-Q8GXI7-F1
#
_cell.length_a   1.000
_cell.length_b   1.000
_cell.length_c   1.000
_cell.angle_alpha   90.00
_cell.angle_beta   90.00
_cell.angle_gamma   90.00
#
_symmetry.space_group_name_H-M   'P 1'
#
loop_
_entity.id
_entity.type
_entity.pdbx_description
1 polymer ?
#
loop_
_entity_poly.entity_id
_entity_poly.type
_entity_poly.pdbx_seq_one_letter_code
_entity_poly.pdbx_strand_id
1 'polypeptide(L)'
;MVEKSLGSAYASRIVSALNPWIPDLVLALGPCFINNDSEESSYTSSFNHIKLCFPSWLLTCAKIELHEINKEDVTETSGFLALKKLRNTIFTLVKGNTKVLDAIGYVLLLCLAVCIEKRDYSTALGLLHLVCVKLVGSEDREWKELDTMLVLPPRIYPIIEREIGEGRDEDEVKTLEAARELLQPVWMYHVYETGRFHMMDEEEE
;
A
#
# COMPACT_ATOMS: atom_id res chain seq x y z
N MET A 1 -17.94 0.85 -8.57
CA MET A 1 -18.78 0.32 -9.66
C MET A 1 -20.18 -0.14 -9.21
N VAL A 2 -20.42 -0.43 -7.92
CA VAL A 2 -21.74 -0.83 -7.38
C VAL A 2 -22.51 0.34 -6.74
N GLU A 3 -21.84 1.29 -6.08
CA GLU A 3 -22.49 2.42 -5.39
C GLU A 3 -23.06 3.46 -6.38
N LYS A 4 -22.31 3.74 -7.46
CA LYS A 4 -22.74 4.61 -8.57
C LYS A 4 -23.90 4.03 -9.40
N SER A 5 -24.14 2.72 -9.33
CA SER A 5 -25.16 2.01 -10.11
C SER A 5 -26.37 1.54 -9.30
N LEU A 6 -26.22 1.24 -8.00
CA LEU A 6 -27.27 0.70 -7.13
C LEU A 6 -27.66 1.62 -5.96
N GLY A 7 -26.97 2.75 -5.77
CA GLY A 7 -27.28 3.73 -4.73
C GLY A 7 -26.76 3.35 -3.33
N SER A 8 -26.65 4.37 -2.46
CA SER A 8 -26.01 4.25 -1.15
C SER A 8 -26.70 3.27 -0.18
N ALA A 9 -28.00 3.05 -0.34
CA ALA A 9 -28.78 2.11 0.47
C ALA A 9 -28.43 0.64 0.19
N TYR A 10 -28.00 0.32 -1.03
CA TYR A 10 -27.54 -1.02 -1.37
C TYR A 10 -26.10 -1.23 -0.86
N ALA A 11 -25.27 -0.20 -0.98
CA ALA A 11 -23.92 -0.22 -0.43
C ALA A 11 -23.93 -0.39 1.10
N SER A 12 -24.81 0.27 1.85
CA SER A 12 -24.92 0.11 3.31
C SER A 12 -25.35 -1.30 3.74
N ARG A 13 -26.20 -1.97 2.95
CA ARG A 13 -26.58 -3.37 3.15
C ARG A 13 -25.41 -4.32 2.90
N ILE A 14 -24.61 -4.06 1.87
CA ILE A 14 -23.38 -4.80 1.60
C ILE A 14 -22.38 -4.63 2.76
N VAL A 15 -22.17 -3.40 3.25
CA VAL A 15 -21.31 -3.16 4.42
C VAL A 15 -21.79 -3.95 5.64
N SER A 16 -23.09 -3.95 5.90
CA SER A 16 -23.68 -4.68 7.03
C SER A 16 -23.53 -6.20 6.88
N ALA A 17 -23.63 -6.73 5.65
CA ALA A 17 -23.46 -8.15 5.34
C ALA A 17 -21.99 -8.60 5.32
N LEU A 18 -21.06 -7.70 4.96
CA LEU A 18 -19.62 -7.97 4.92
C LEU A 18 -18.98 -7.86 6.30
N ASN A 19 -19.52 -7.05 7.21
CA ASN A 19 -18.95 -6.81 8.54
C ASN A 19 -18.58 -8.10 9.31
N PRO A 20 -19.41 -9.16 9.31
CA PRO A 20 -19.07 -10.43 9.96
C PRO A 20 -18.02 -11.25 9.20
N TRP A 21 -17.82 -10.99 7.91
CA TRP A 21 -16.94 -11.74 7.00
C TRP A 21 -15.57 -11.08 6.84
N ILE A 22 -15.37 -9.87 7.37
CA ILE A 22 -14.07 -9.18 7.35
C ILE A 22 -12.94 -10.06 7.94
N PRO A 23 -13.14 -10.76 9.07
CA PRO A 23 -12.12 -11.69 9.58
C PRO A 23 -11.81 -12.82 8.60
N ASP A 24 -12.82 -13.40 7.95
CA ASP A 24 -12.64 -14.45 6.95
C ASP A 24 -11.95 -13.94 5.68
N LEU A 25 -12.21 -12.68 5.28
CA LEU A 25 -11.55 -12.03 4.16
C LEU A 25 -10.07 -11.79 4.45
N VAL A 26 -9.75 -11.35 5.68
CA VAL A 26 -8.38 -11.21 6.18
C VAL A 26 -7.69 -12.57 6.23
N LEU A 27 -8.37 -13.61 6.69
CA LEU A 27 -7.84 -14.98 6.75
C LEU A 27 -7.64 -15.60 5.36
N ALA A 28 -8.53 -15.32 4.40
CA ALA A 28 -8.44 -15.79 3.02
C ALA A 28 -7.32 -15.13 2.21
N LEU A 29 -6.77 -14.00 2.68
CA LEU A 29 -5.54 -13.44 2.13
C LEU A 29 -4.31 -14.24 2.60
N GLY A 30 -4.38 -14.93 3.75
CA GLY A 30 -3.29 -15.71 4.33
C GLY A 30 -2.65 -16.77 3.41
N PRO A 31 -3.42 -17.59 2.67
CA PRO A 31 -2.87 -18.60 1.75
C PRO A 31 -1.99 -18.05 0.63
N CYS A 32 -2.10 -16.77 0.27
CA CYS A 32 -1.19 -16.15 -0.70
C CYS A 32 0.22 -15.92 -0.14
N PHE A 33 0.40 -16.00 1.18
CA PHE A 33 1.64 -15.60 1.88
C PHE A 33 2.25 -16.71 2.74
N ILE A 34 1.56 -17.85 2.89
CA ILE A 34 2.14 -19.06 3.51
C ILE A 34 2.84 -19.85 2.40
N ASN A 35 3.95 -19.32 1.88
CA ASN A 35 4.92 -20.13 1.17
C ASN A 35 6.30 -19.82 1.77
N ASN A 36 6.74 -20.71 2.65
CA ASN A 36 8.02 -20.70 3.38
C ASN A 36 9.19 -21.12 2.48
N ASP A 37 9.27 -20.55 1.27
CA ASP A 37 10.48 -20.65 0.45
C ASP A 37 11.22 -19.31 0.54
N SER A 38 12.56 -19.35 0.41
CA SER A 38 13.49 -18.24 0.66
C SER A 38 12.94 -16.84 0.30
N GLU A 39 13.27 -15.82 1.10
CA GLU A 39 12.74 -14.45 0.98
C GLU A 39 12.73 -13.87 -0.46
N GLU A 40 13.69 -14.27 -1.29
CA GLU A 40 13.81 -13.87 -2.68
C GLU A 40 12.87 -14.64 -3.64
N SER A 41 12.67 -15.93 -3.41
CA SER A 41 11.74 -16.77 -4.18
C SER A 41 10.27 -16.44 -3.86
N SER A 42 9.98 -16.10 -2.60
CA SER A 42 8.63 -15.74 -2.14
C SER A 42 8.20 -14.36 -2.66
N TYR A 43 9.12 -13.37 -2.69
CA TYR A 43 8.87 -12.06 -3.28
C TYR A 43 8.59 -12.15 -4.78
N THR A 44 9.45 -12.82 -5.55
CA THR A 44 9.32 -12.92 -7.02
C THR A 44 8.05 -13.65 -7.43
N SER A 45 7.70 -14.73 -6.73
CA SER A 45 6.44 -15.45 -6.94
C SER A 45 5.22 -14.56 -6.66
N SER A 46 5.17 -13.93 -5.49
CA SER A 46 4.05 -13.05 -5.09
C SER A 46 3.89 -11.85 -6.01
N PHE A 47 5.01 -11.22 -6.39
CA PHE A 47 5.05 -10.10 -7.32
C PHE A 47 4.48 -10.49 -8.69
N ASN A 48 4.91 -11.62 -9.25
CA ASN A 48 4.39 -12.13 -10.52
C ASN A 48 2.90 -12.46 -10.44
N HIS A 49 2.45 -13.03 -9.33
CA HIS A 49 1.04 -13.36 -9.12
C HIS A 49 0.16 -12.10 -9.07
N ILE A 50 0.59 -11.05 -8.37
CA ILE A 50 -0.11 -9.76 -8.30
C ILE A 50 -0.05 -9.03 -9.65
N LYS A 51 1.08 -9.13 -10.37
CA LYS A 51 1.22 -8.57 -11.71
C LYS A 51 0.19 -9.14 -12.68
N LEU A 52 -0.07 -10.44 -12.60
CA LEU A 52 -1.08 -11.17 -13.37
C LEU A 52 -2.51 -10.88 -12.89
N CYS A 53 -2.74 -10.85 -11.58
CA CYS A 53 -4.06 -10.70 -10.96
C CYS A 53 -4.07 -9.52 -9.98
N PHE A 54 -4.05 -8.28 -10.50
CA PHE A 54 -4.06 -7.10 -9.64
C PHE A 54 -5.41 -6.99 -8.90
N PRO A 55 -5.43 -6.88 -7.56
CA PRO A 55 -6.68 -6.85 -6.81
C PRO A 55 -7.48 -5.56 -7.13
N SER A 56 -8.64 -5.71 -7.77
CA SER A 56 -9.46 -4.58 -8.21
C SER A 56 -10.00 -3.71 -7.07
N TRP A 57 -10.17 -4.29 -5.88
CA TRP A 57 -10.57 -3.55 -4.68
C TRP A 57 -9.47 -2.60 -4.21
N LEU A 58 -8.19 -2.98 -4.33
CA LEU A 58 -7.04 -2.13 -3.99
C LEU A 58 -6.90 -0.95 -4.94
N LEU A 59 -7.08 -1.19 -6.24
CA LEU A 59 -7.13 -0.12 -7.23
C LEU A 59 -8.22 0.90 -6.90
N THR A 60 -9.37 0.42 -6.43
CA THR A 60 -10.48 1.29 -6.02
C THR A 60 -10.12 2.10 -4.77
N CYS A 61 -9.48 1.49 -3.77
CA CYS A 61 -9.01 2.20 -2.58
C CYS A 61 -7.97 3.28 -2.91
N ALA A 62 -7.00 2.97 -3.77
CA ALA A 62 -5.97 3.90 -4.20
C ALA A 62 -6.56 5.12 -4.94
N LYS A 63 -7.52 4.89 -5.84
CA LYS A 63 -8.21 5.97 -6.56
C LYS A 63 -9.04 6.87 -5.64
N ILE A 64 -9.70 6.29 -4.64
CA ILE A 64 -10.43 7.08 -3.63
C ILE A 64 -9.46 7.93 -2.82
N GLU A 65 -8.31 7.37 -2.45
CA GLU A 65 -7.30 8.09 -1.67
C GLU A 65 -6.67 9.22 -2.48
N LEU A 66 -6.32 8.98 -3.75
CA LEU A 66 -5.79 10.00 -4.64
C LEU A 66 -6.79 11.16 -4.85
N HIS A 67 -8.08 10.85 -4.97
CA HIS A 67 -9.13 11.87 -5.04
C HIS A 67 -9.25 12.67 -3.72
N GLU A 68 -8.99 12.06 -2.56
CA GLU A 68 -8.94 12.79 -1.28
C GLU A 68 -7.72 13.73 -1.20
N ILE A 69 -6.59 13.34 -1.77
CA ILE A 69 -5.36 14.15 -1.84
C ILE A 69 -5.56 15.37 -2.76
N ASN A 70 -6.16 15.17 -3.93
CA ASN A 70 -6.31 16.21 -4.95
C ASN A 70 -7.40 17.25 -4.66
N LYS A 71 -8.18 17.10 -3.57
CA LYS A 71 -9.26 18.03 -3.17
C LYS A 71 -10.21 18.42 -4.32
N GLU A 72 -10.39 17.58 -5.32
CA GLU A 72 -11.45 17.78 -6.32
C GLU A 72 -12.81 17.60 -5.65
N ASP A 73 -13.74 18.47 -6.02
CA ASP A 73 -14.87 18.92 -5.20
C ASP A 73 -15.77 17.83 -4.60
N VAL A 74 -16.32 18.23 -3.44
CA VAL A 74 -17.25 17.54 -2.52
C VAL A 74 -18.51 16.96 -3.18
N THR A 75 -18.74 17.22 -4.47
CA THR A 75 -19.91 16.75 -5.23
C THR A 75 -19.78 15.32 -5.77
N GLU A 76 -18.58 14.86 -6.17
CA GLU A 76 -18.37 13.47 -6.64
C GLU A 76 -18.01 12.47 -5.53
N THR A 77 -17.53 12.97 -4.39
CA THR A 77 -17.16 12.16 -3.22
C THR A 77 -18.37 11.46 -2.57
N SER A 78 -19.59 11.92 -2.88
CA SER A 78 -20.85 11.33 -2.41
C SER A 78 -21.05 9.89 -2.91
N GLY A 79 -20.42 9.50 -4.02
CA GLY A 79 -20.55 8.18 -4.63
C GLY A 79 -19.75 7.06 -3.96
N PHE A 80 -18.96 7.37 -2.91
CA PHE A 80 -18.08 6.42 -2.23
C PHE A 80 -18.21 6.45 -0.69
N LEU A 81 -19.25 7.08 -0.15
CA LEU A 81 -19.38 7.26 1.31
C LEU A 81 -19.48 5.91 2.04
N ALA A 82 -20.22 4.95 1.49
CA ALA A 82 -20.36 3.63 2.09
C ALA A 82 -19.05 2.83 2.00
N LEU A 83 -18.36 2.89 0.85
CA LEU A 83 -17.07 2.24 0.67
C LEU A 83 -15.99 2.86 1.57
N LYS A 84 -16.01 4.18 1.75
CA LYS A 84 -15.12 4.90 2.68
C LYS A 84 -15.36 4.47 4.13
N LYS A 85 -16.64 4.34 4.54
CA LYS A 85 -16.98 3.82 5.87
C LYS A 85 -16.49 2.39 6.05
N LEU A 86 -16.74 1.50 5.09
CA LEU A 86 -16.27 0.11 5.13
C LEU A 86 -14.74 0.04 5.20
N ARG A 87 -14.04 0.78 4.34
CA ARG A 87 -12.58 0.89 4.35
C ARG A 87 -12.07 1.30 5.73
N ASN A 88 -12.63 2.36 6.30
CA ASN A 88 -12.22 2.85 7.61
C ASN A 88 -12.48 1.80 8.69
N THR A 89 -13.62 1.10 8.67
CA THR A 89 -13.92 -0.01 9.60
C THR A 89 -12.91 -1.15 9.46
N ILE A 90 -12.59 -1.57 8.24
CA ILE A 90 -11.57 -2.60 7.98
C ILE A 90 -10.22 -2.14 8.54
N PHE A 91 -9.81 -0.90 8.29
CA PHE A 91 -8.53 -0.38 8.76
C PHE A 91 -8.46 -0.28 10.28
N THR A 92 -9.54 0.15 10.95
CA THR A 92 -9.59 0.14 12.42
C THR A 92 -9.44 -1.29 12.97
N LEU A 93 -10.04 -2.28 12.30
CA LEU A 93 -9.97 -3.67 12.72
C LEU A 93 -8.58 -4.29 12.49
N VAL A 94 -7.98 -3.99 11.33
CA VAL A 94 -6.61 -4.39 10.96
C VAL A 94 -5.58 -3.77 11.90
N LYS A 95 -5.72 -2.48 12.24
CA LYS A 95 -4.85 -1.80 13.22
C LYS A 95 -4.88 -2.45 14.61
N GLY A 96 -5.98 -3.12 14.97
CA GLY A 96 -6.09 -3.84 16.24
C GLY A 96 -5.25 -5.12 16.31
N ASN A 97 -4.69 -5.59 15.18
CA ASN A 97 -3.86 -6.79 15.12
C ASN A 97 -2.61 -6.53 14.26
N THR A 98 -1.47 -6.32 14.92
CA THR A 98 -0.19 -5.95 14.28
C THR A 98 0.28 -6.98 13.25
N LYS A 99 0.04 -8.29 13.47
CA LYS A 99 0.39 -9.34 12.49
C LYS A 99 -0.44 -9.27 11.21
N VAL A 100 -1.73 -8.97 11.35
CA VAL A 100 -2.63 -8.79 10.21
C VAL A 100 -2.29 -7.50 9.46
N LEU A 101 -1.99 -6.44 10.21
CA LEU A 101 -1.51 -5.17 9.65
C LEU A 101 -0.23 -5.36 8.83
N ASP A 102 0.74 -6.09 9.38
CA ASP A 102 2.01 -6.43 8.72
C ASP A 102 1.78 -7.21 7.42
N ALA A 103 0.96 -8.27 7.46
CA ALA A 103 0.63 -9.05 6.27
C ALA A 103 -0.09 -8.22 5.19
N ILE A 104 -1.14 -7.47 5.55
CA ILE A 104 -1.91 -6.66 4.59
C ILE A 104 -1.07 -5.54 4.00
N GLY A 105 -0.28 -4.86 4.83
CA GLY A 105 0.58 -3.79 4.37
C GLY A 105 1.69 -4.30 3.45
N TYR A 106 2.18 -5.53 3.65
CA TYR A 106 3.13 -6.17 2.73
C TYR A 106 2.49 -6.35 1.34
N VAL A 107 1.23 -6.78 1.25
CA VAL A 107 0.49 -6.87 -0.02
C VAL A 107 0.34 -5.52 -0.69
N LEU A 108 0.03 -4.48 0.08
CA LEU A 108 -0.15 -3.13 -0.43
C LEU A 108 1.15 -2.57 -1.02
N LEU A 109 2.28 -2.78 -0.34
CA LEU A 109 3.61 -2.39 -0.81
C LEU A 109 4.05 -3.22 -2.02
N LEU A 110 3.70 -4.51 -2.11
CA LEU A 110 3.90 -5.30 -3.33
C LEU A 110 3.09 -4.76 -4.51
N CYS A 111 1.82 -4.39 -4.28
CA CYS A 111 0.98 -3.79 -5.31
C CYS A 111 1.54 -2.44 -5.77
N LEU A 112 2.08 -1.64 -4.83
CA LEU A 112 2.80 -0.41 -5.14
C LEU A 112 3.97 -0.66 -6.10
N ALA A 113 4.82 -1.67 -5.81
CA ALA A 113 5.93 -2.03 -6.69
C ALA A 113 5.45 -2.42 -8.10
N VAL A 114 4.35 -3.16 -8.21
CA VAL A 114 3.73 -3.52 -9.50
C VAL A 114 3.21 -2.29 -10.24
N CYS A 115 2.61 -1.32 -9.53
CA CYS A 115 2.13 -0.07 -10.13
C CYS A 115 3.29 0.77 -10.69
N ILE A 116 4.41 0.87 -9.96
CA ILE A 116 5.61 1.57 -10.42
C ILE A 116 6.17 0.90 -11.68
N GLU A 117 6.28 -0.44 -11.71
CA GLU A 117 6.73 -1.18 -12.90
C GLU A 117 5.82 -0.94 -14.12
N LYS A 118 4.51 -0.82 -13.90
CA LYS A 118 3.52 -0.53 -14.94
C LYS A 118 3.44 0.96 -15.31
N ARG A 119 4.24 1.83 -14.67
CA ARG A 119 4.20 3.30 -14.79
C ARG A 119 2.85 3.92 -14.43
N ASP A 120 2.10 3.28 -13.54
CA ASP A 120 0.90 3.87 -12.96
C ASP A 120 1.25 4.57 -11.64
N TYR A 121 1.93 5.71 -11.77
CA TYR A 121 2.44 6.48 -10.63
C TYR A 121 1.30 7.10 -9.80
N SER A 122 0.17 7.41 -10.43
CA SER A 122 -1.01 7.93 -9.76
C SER A 122 -1.59 6.93 -8.76
N THR A 123 -1.78 5.68 -9.18
CA THR A 123 -2.24 4.60 -8.30
C THR A 123 -1.18 4.25 -7.27
N ALA A 124 0.10 4.27 -7.65
CA ALA A 124 1.22 4.07 -6.73
C ALA A 124 1.17 5.08 -5.56
N LEU A 125 1.07 6.37 -5.86
CA LEU A 125 0.96 7.41 -4.83
C LEU A 125 -0.27 7.21 -3.93
N GLY A 126 -1.43 6.89 -4.52
CA GLY A 126 -2.65 6.60 -3.77
C GLY A 126 -2.50 5.40 -2.82
N LEU A 127 -1.84 4.33 -3.24
CA LEU A 127 -1.53 3.16 -2.40
C LEU A 127 -0.54 3.50 -1.29
N LEU A 128 0.50 4.26 -1.61
CA LEU A 128 1.50 4.63 -0.62
C LEU A 128 0.91 5.55 0.45
N HIS A 129 0.11 6.55 0.06
CA HIS A 129 -0.60 7.39 1.02
C HIS A 129 -1.57 6.57 1.88
N LEU A 130 -2.26 5.59 1.29
CA LEU A 130 -3.13 4.68 2.03
C LEU A 130 -2.36 3.91 3.12
N VAL A 131 -1.17 3.40 2.80
CA VAL A 131 -0.32 2.67 3.74
C VAL A 131 0.27 3.60 4.80
N CYS A 132 1.03 4.61 4.37
CA CYS A 132 1.83 5.48 5.23
C CYS A 132 0.99 6.48 6.03
N VAL A 133 -0.18 6.90 5.55
CA VAL A 133 -0.97 7.94 6.24
C VAL A 133 -2.22 7.36 6.91
N LYS A 134 -2.91 6.41 6.26
CA LYS A 134 -4.18 5.88 6.80
C LYS A 134 -4.00 4.61 7.60
N LEU A 135 -3.19 3.67 7.11
CA LEU A 135 -3.17 2.30 7.62
C LEU A 135 -2.14 2.08 8.73
N VAL A 136 -0.89 2.53 8.56
CA VAL A 136 0.14 2.44 9.60
C VAL A 136 0.21 3.77 10.33
N GLY A 137 0.47 4.83 9.56
CA GLY A 137 0.82 6.15 10.05
C GLY A 137 2.30 6.44 9.78
N SER A 138 2.66 7.73 9.86
CA SER A 138 3.94 8.24 9.37
C SER A 138 5.02 8.30 10.46
N GLU A 139 4.70 7.92 11.69
CA GLU A 139 5.67 7.96 12.80
C GLU A 139 6.46 6.65 12.86
N ASP A 140 7.78 6.75 13.03
CA ASP A 140 8.72 5.62 13.07
C ASP A 140 8.32 4.51 14.06
N ARG A 141 7.76 4.90 15.21
CA ARG A 141 7.31 3.96 16.25
C ARG A 141 6.22 3.00 15.76
N GLU A 142 5.44 3.40 14.76
CA GLU A 142 4.29 2.65 14.25
C GLU A 142 4.72 1.50 13.33
N TRP A 143 5.96 1.53 12.83
CA TRP A 143 6.54 0.53 11.93
C TRP A 143 7.38 -0.53 12.62
N LYS A 144 7.75 -0.31 13.89
CA LYS A 144 8.71 -1.14 14.63
C LYS A 144 8.34 -2.63 14.72
N GLU A 145 7.04 -2.96 14.74
CA GLU A 145 6.53 -4.34 14.85
C GLU A 145 6.09 -4.93 13.50
N LEU A 146 6.36 -4.25 12.38
CA LEU A 146 5.92 -4.63 11.03
C LEU A 146 7.08 -5.26 10.22
N ASP A 147 7.63 -6.34 10.76
CA ASP A 147 8.84 -7.00 10.23
C ASP A 147 8.73 -7.42 8.77
N THR A 148 7.56 -7.91 8.33
CA THR A 148 7.34 -8.37 6.96
C THR A 148 7.25 -7.19 5.99
N MET A 149 6.52 -6.13 6.37
CA MET A 149 6.40 -4.90 5.58
C MET A 149 7.76 -4.24 5.38
N LEU A 150 8.59 -4.19 6.42
CA LEU A 150 9.88 -3.52 6.42
C LEU A 150 10.90 -4.11 5.42
N VAL A 151 10.66 -5.31 4.89
CA VAL A 151 11.47 -5.92 3.82
C VAL A 151 11.32 -5.17 2.48
N LEU A 152 10.20 -4.50 2.24
CA LEU A 152 9.87 -3.88 0.94
C LEU A 152 10.37 -2.44 0.74
N PRO A 153 10.32 -1.52 1.73
CA PRO A 153 10.82 -0.15 1.56
C PRO A 153 12.24 -0.06 0.96
N PRO A 154 13.24 -0.87 1.38
CA PRO A 154 14.58 -0.85 0.78
C PRO A 154 14.61 -1.27 -0.70
N ARG A 155 13.62 -2.04 -1.16
CA ARG A 155 13.50 -2.45 -2.56
C ARG A 155 12.76 -1.43 -3.41
N ILE A 156 11.74 -0.78 -2.84
CA ILE A 156 10.87 0.16 -3.56
C ILE A 156 11.53 1.54 -3.67
N TYR A 157 12.18 2.01 -2.60
CA TYR A 157 12.76 3.36 -2.55
C TYR A 157 13.77 3.62 -3.69
N PRO A 158 14.75 2.73 -3.97
CA PRO A 158 15.68 2.94 -5.08
C PRO A 158 15.03 2.92 -6.46
N ILE A 159 13.92 2.17 -6.62
CA ILE A 159 13.16 2.14 -7.87
C ILE A 159 12.51 3.52 -8.09
N ILE A 160 11.91 4.10 -7.05
CA ILE A 160 11.32 5.44 -7.13
C ILE A 160 12.40 6.47 -7.50
N GLU A 161 13.56 6.46 -6.84
CA GLU A 161 14.68 7.37 -7.15
C GLU A 161 15.14 7.22 -8.61
N ARG A 162 15.27 5.99 -9.10
CA ARG A 162 15.64 5.73 -10.49
C ARG A 162 14.61 6.28 -11.47
N GLU A 163 13.32 6.01 -11.26
CA GLU A 163 12.27 6.51 -12.15
C GLU A 163 12.14 8.04 -12.10
N ILE A 164 12.46 8.69 -10.98
CA ILE A 164 12.58 10.17 -10.89
C ILE A 164 13.73 10.66 -11.79
N GLY A 165 14.90 10.03 -11.71
CA GLY A 165 16.07 10.42 -12.51
C GLY A 165 15.92 10.15 -14.01
N GLU A 166 15.17 9.11 -14.38
CA GLU A 166 14.86 8.74 -15.78
C GLU A 166 13.59 9.42 -16.33
N GLY A 167 12.85 10.11 -15.46
CA GLY A 167 11.57 10.73 -15.76
C GLY A 167 11.67 11.81 -16.84
N ARG A 168 10.72 11.82 -17.77
CA ARG A 168 10.62 12.83 -18.84
C ARG A 168 9.41 13.74 -18.72
N ASP A 169 8.39 13.29 -17.99
CA ASP A 169 7.16 14.03 -17.74
C ASP A 169 7.25 14.67 -16.34
N GLU A 170 7.11 16.00 -16.27
CA GLU A 170 7.25 16.75 -15.02
C GLU A 170 6.17 16.40 -13.99
N ASP A 171 4.96 16.04 -14.43
CA ASP A 171 3.86 15.72 -13.52
C ASP A 171 3.98 14.29 -12.98
N GLU A 172 4.49 13.35 -13.79
CA GLU A 172 4.91 12.02 -13.32
C GLU A 172 6.03 12.13 -12.29
N VAL A 173 7.04 12.97 -12.55
CA VAL A 173 8.17 13.21 -11.63
C VAL A 173 7.67 13.79 -10.30
N LYS A 174 6.83 14.83 -10.32
CA LYS A 174 6.23 15.38 -9.09
C LYS A 174 5.45 14.33 -8.29
N THR A 175 4.73 13.45 -8.98
CA THR A 175 3.98 12.35 -8.34
C THR A 175 4.92 11.37 -7.64
N LEU A 176 6.04 11.03 -8.28
CA LEU A 176 7.07 10.16 -7.72
C LEU A 176 7.85 10.84 -6.58
N GLU A 177 8.11 12.15 -6.66
CA GLU A 177 8.72 12.93 -5.57
C GLU A 177 7.83 12.93 -4.32
N ALA A 178 6.52 13.14 -4.48
CA ALA A 178 5.57 13.03 -3.38
C ALA A 178 5.55 11.61 -2.79
N ALA A 179 5.68 10.58 -3.63
CA ALA A 179 5.79 9.21 -3.15
C ALA A 179 7.11 8.97 -2.39
N ARG A 180 8.23 9.50 -2.88
CA ARG A 180 9.53 9.43 -2.21
C ARG A 180 9.45 10.05 -0.81
N GLU A 181 8.90 11.26 -0.69
CA GLU A 181 8.78 11.96 0.60
C GLU A 181 7.96 11.17 1.64
N LEU A 182 6.91 10.45 1.21
CA LEU A 182 6.11 9.60 2.09
C LEU A 182 6.85 8.35 2.56
N LEU A 183 7.72 7.79 1.73
CA LEU A 183 8.46 6.55 2.04
C LEU A 183 9.79 6.83 2.75
N GLN A 184 10.36 8.04 2.59
CA GLN A 184 11.67 8.41 3.11
C GLN A 184 11.84 8.21 4.62
N PRO A 185 10.89 8.62 5.50
CA PRO A 185 11.04 8.41 6.95
C PRO A 185 11.15 6.92 7.31
N VAL A 186 10.29 6.10 6.68
CA VAL A 186 10.25 4.64 6.89
C VAL A 186 11.53 3.97 6.38
N TRP A 187 12.04 4.40 5.24
CA TRP A 187 13.29 3.89 4.68
C TRP A 187 14.50 4.28 5.53
N MET A 188 14.61 5.54 5.94
CA MET A 188 15.70 6.02 6.80
C MET A 188 15.73 5.28 8.14
N TYR A 189 14.56 5.06 8.76
CA TYR A 189 14.45 4.26 9.98
C TYR A 189 15.03 2.85 9.80
N HIS A 190 14.65 2.17 8.71
CA HIS A 190 15.13 0.82 8.44
C HIS A 190 16.65 0.78 8.18
N VAL A 191 17.17 1.74 7.41
CA VAL A 191 18.61 1.81 7.06
C VAL A 191 19.47 2.16 8.27
N TYR A 192 19.05 3.08 9.13
CA TYR A 192 19.88 3.61 10.22
C TYR A 192 19.64 2.95 11.59
N GLU A 193 18.40 2.59 11.98
CA GLU A 193 18.12 2.04 13.32
C GLU A 193 18.20 0.52 13.40
N THR A 194 17.80 -0.21 12.35
CA THR A 194 17.78 -1.69 12.43
C THR A 194 19.10 -2.34 11.99
N GLY A 195 20.04 -1.58 11.43
CA GLY A 195 21.34 -2.09 10.99
C GLY A 195 21.27 -3.23 9.96
N ARG A 196 20.08 -3.53 9.41
CA ARG A 196 19.87 -4.67 8.48
C ARG A 196 20.59 -4.49 7.15
N PHE A 197 21.07 -3.29 6.85
CA PHE A 197 21.96 -3.00 5.73
C PHE A 197 23.04 -2.01 6.18
N HIS A 198 23.99 -2.47 6.98
CA HIS A 198 25.31 -1.84 6.93
C HIS A 198 25.83 -2.07 5.50
N MET A 199 25.73 -1.07 4.63
CA MET A 199 26.60 -1.00 3.46
C MET A 199 28.02 -1.13 4.02
N MET A 200 28.71 -2.21 3.64
CA MET A 200 30.17 -2.23 3.63
C MET A 200 30.58 -1.20 2.58
N ASP A 201 30.75 0.04 2.99
CA ASP A 201 31.70 0.92 2.33
C ASP A 201 32.90 1.04 3.27
N GLU A 202 34.07 0.91 2.65
CA GLU A 202 35.43 1.13 3.17
C GLU A 202 36.12 -0.06 3.86
N GLU A 203 36.90 -0.80 3.07
CA GLU A 203 38.35 -0.83 3.33
C GLU A 203 39.07 -0.37 2.07
N GLU A 204 39.55 0.87 2.13
CA GLU A 204 40.69 1.35 1.36
C GLU A 204 41.91 0.46 1.66
N GLU A 205 42.54 -0.09 0.63
CA GLU A 205 44.00 -0.15 0.44
C GLU A 205 44.36 -0.50 -1.02
#